data_AF-Q5B7H0-F1
#
_entry.id   AF-Q5B7H0-F1
#
_cell.length_a   1.000
_cell.length_b   1.000
_cell.length_c   1.000
_cell.angle_alpha   90.00
_cell.angle_beta   90.00
_cell.angle_gamma   90.00
#
_symmetry.space_group_name_H-M   'P 1'
#
loop_
_entity.id
_entity.type
_entity.pdbx_description
1 polymer ?
#
loop_
_entity_poly.entity_id
_entity_poly.type
_entity_poly.pdbx_seq_one_letter_code
_entity_poly.pdbx_strand_id
1 'polypeptide(L)'
;MADLTKIQGFNLIQETYKQVGDHPIRADILVPQTTYEGKRPIVARFHGGGLVMGDSLYMDWFPYWLSDLALEHEAVIVSANYRLMPQATGLDIYDDIKDFWAWLQSPVVEEILATYTTPTEIDLAHILVTGESAGGLLSINSALQLANSDFVGFPVRAAIGMYPTVDMNSTDFTEPRTTPPFGQHFDESIISAILDTAPDGPITSTSGDYLPLMLAAIEYGYLGDWYARDSHHSETLYPVQQLKKGVQIPRGGITIIQGLNDTVVPPHHSEPFITRLAKVTAGQPGNDKIHLITHDGTCCFQILETETRQYLCFGASVPAFRKSNHRAGWLYDHHYAVLNPFLTFPHAFTGVIFTTTQIGKTMSSIHIPGLLQPVIALNGWTFLVEIWMFATRIPAVGHLKESSDPAITKAELNEKTPPSVRWKGDNYNNLLEQPTQFYAVALALAIARHGEDNSVDQGLAWAYVGTRIMHSLIQCTSNIVPLRFCVFAVSSGILAALTVRAAAAVF
;
A
#
# COMPACT_ATOMS: atom_id res chain seq x y z
N MET A 1 -16.26 3.26 -2.74
CA MET A 1 -15.80 4.66 -2.79
C MET A 1 -14.33 4.64 -2.45
N ALA A 2 -13.49 5.39 -3.16
CA ALA A 2 -12.06 5.46 -2.87
C ALA A 2 -11.84 5.90 -1.42
N ASP A 3 -10.96 5.22 -0.69
CA ASP A 3 -10.56 5.61 0.67
C ASP A 3 -9.67 6.85 0.61
N LEU A 4 -10.29 8.03 0.76
CA LEU A 4 -9.59 9.31 0.72
C LEU A 4 -8.86 9.65 2.04
N THR A 5 -8.84 8.75 3.02
CA THR A 5 -8.10 8.98 4.29
C THR A 5 -6.62 9.25 4.04
N LYS A 6 -6.04 8.65 2.99
CA LYS A 6 -4.64 8.86 2.59
C LYS A 6 -4.31 10.29 2.19
N ILE A 7 -5.28 11.09 1.78
CA ILE A 7 -5.07 12.51 1.40
C ILE A 7 -5.80 13.47 2.34
N GLN A 8 -6.18 12.98 3.52
CA GLN A 8 -6.73 13.84 4.56
C GLN A 8 -5.71 14.92 4.95
N GLY A 9 -6.16 16.17 5.07
CA GLY A 9 -5.29 17.32 5.33
C GLY A 9 -4.83 18.06 4.06
N PHE A 10 -5.21 17.58 2.87
CA PHE A 10 -4.96 18.26 1.61
C PHE A 10 -6.26 18.78 0.97
N ASN A 11 -6.14 19.90 0.25
CA ASN A 11 -7.08 20.31 -0.77
C ASN A 11 -6.66 19.68 -2.10
N LEU A 12 -7.58 18.99 -2.76
CA LEU A 12 -7.38 18.42 -4.09
C LEU A 12 -7.77 19.44 -5.17
N ILE A 13 -6.89 19.62 -6.14
CA ILE A 13 -7.11 20.37 -7.39
C ILE A 13 -6.82 19.43 -8.55
N GLN A 14 -7.70 19.43 -9.55
CA GLN A 14 -7.66 18.53 -10.70
C GLN A 14 -7.56 19.37 -11.97
N GLU A 15 -6.43 19.30 -12.66
CA GLU A 15 -6.14 20.22 -13.76
C GLU A 15 -5.61 19.49 -14.99
N THR A 16 -5.96 20.00 -16.18
CA THR A 16 -5.46 19.43 -17.44
C THR A 16 -4.11 20.05 -17.77
N TYR A 17 -3.06 19.21 -17.88
CA TYR A 17 -1.72 19.69 -18.24
C TYR A 17 -1.39 19.50 -19.72
N LYS A 18 -2.09 18.58 -20.40
CA LYS A 18 -1.89 18.28 -21.82
C LYS A 18 -3.19 17.85 -22.47
N GLN A 19 -3.37 18.22 -23.75
CA GLN A 19 -4.49 17.79 -24.57
C GLN A 19 -3.95 16.97 -25.75
N VAL A 20 -4.45 15.74 -25.93
CA VAL A 20 -4.09 14.87 -27.06
C VAL A 20 -5.35 14.53 -27.85
N GLY A 21 -5.55 15.20 -28.99
CA GLY A 21 -6.84 15.16 -29.69
C GLY A 21 -7.97 15.60 -28.76
N ASP A 22 -9.00 14.76 -28.60
CA ASP A 22 -10.12 15.02 -27.69
C ASP A 22 -9.88 14.50 -26.25
N HIS A 23 -8.69 13.97 -25.96
CA HIS A 23 -8.35 13.41 -24.65
C HIS A 23 -7.54 14.39 -23.78
N PRO A 24 -8.13 14.97 -22.71
CA PRO A 24 -7.39 15.75 -21.72
C PRO A 24 -6.62 14.84 -20.76
N ILE A 25 -5.35 15.14 -20.53
CA ILE A 25 -4.50 14.46 -19.56
C ILE A 25 -4.38 15.32 -18.30
N ARG A 26 -4.78 14.74 -17.17
CA ARG A 26 -4.92 15.42 -15.88
C ARG A 26 -3.67 15.27 -15.01
N ALA A 27 -3.32 16.31 -14.26
CA ALA A 27 -2.51 16.25 -13.06
C ALA A 27 -3.37 16.57 -11.83
N ASP A 28 -3.09 15.89 -10.73
CA ASP A 28 -3.74 16.10 -9.44
C ASP A 28 -2.78 16.79 -8.48
N ILE A 29 -3.21 17.92 -7.93
CA ILE A 29 -2.43 18.74 -7.00
C ILE A 29 -3.05 18.62 -5.61
N LEU A 30 -2.26 18.16 -4.65
CA LEU A 30 -2.64 18.07 -3.24
C LEU A 30 -1.91 19.18 -2.48
N VAL A 31 -2.66 20.18 -2.05
CA VAL A 31 -2.15 21.35 -1.31
C VAL A 31 -2.47 21.19 0.18
N PRO A 32 -1.51 21.23 1.11
CA PRO A 32 -1.81 21.17 2.54
C PRO A 32 -2.81 22.27 2.94
N GLN A 33 -3.79 21.92 3.78
CA GLN A 33 -4.88 22.83 4.19
C GLN A 33 -4.43 23.96 5.14
N THR A 34 -3.22 23.87 5.65
CA THR A 34 -2.57 24.84 6.53
C THR A 34 -2.27 26.15 5.80
N THR A 35 -2.28 27.26 6.54
CA THR A 35 -1.68 28.52 6.05
C THR A 35 -0.16 28.40 6.09
N TYR A 36 0.54 28.91 5.06
CA TYR A 36 1.99 28.84 4.99
C TYR A 36 2.57 30.19 4.51
N GLU A 37 3.65 30.63 5.16
CA GLU A 37 4.38 31.82 4.74
C GLU A 37 5.55 31.42 3.84
N GLY A 38 5.57 31.94 2.61
CA GLY A 38 6.61 31.65 1.62
C GLY A 38 6.22 30.55 0.63
N LYS A 39 7.23 29.98 -0.02
CA LYS A 39 7.05 28.99 -1.09
C LYS A 39 7.14 27.58 -0.55
N ARG A 40 6.16 26.74 -0.88
CA ARG A 40 6.10 25.34 -0.45
C ARG A 40 6.96 24.45 -1.34
N PRO A 41 7.74 23.50 -0.79
CA PRO A 41 8.45 22.51 -1.61
C PRO A 41 7.46 21.60 -2.37
N ILE A 42 7.95 20.90 -3.39
CA ILE A 42 7.12 20.06 -4.26
C ILE A 42 7.54 18.60 -4.14
N VAL A 43 6.54 17.72 -4.11
CA VAL A 43 6.73 16.30 -4.38
C VAL A 43 6.02 15.93 -5.69
N ALA A 44 6.78 15.72 -6.75
CA ALA A 44 6.26 15.25 -8.04
C ALA A 44 6.14 13.72 -8.00
N ARG A 45 4.93 13.18 -8.16
CA ARG A 45 4.64 11.75 -8.06
C ARG A 45 4.16 11.16 -9.39
N PHE A 46 4.71 10.03 -9.78
CA PHE A 46 4.20 9.19 -10.87
C PHE A 46 3.67 7.87 -10.31
N HIS A 47 2.42 7.52 -10.62
CA HIS A 47 1.80 6.29 -10.11
C HIS A 47 2.41 5.04 -10.78
N GLY A 48 2.34 3.90 -10.09
CA GLY A 48 2.65 2.58 -10.68
C GLY A 48 1.53 2.00 -11.55
N GLY A 49 1.71 0.75 -12.00
CA GLY A 49 0.71 0.05 -12.83
C GLY A 49 1.24 -0.43 -14.18
N GLY A 50 2.54 -0.72 -14.27
CA GLY A 50 3.16 -1.24 -15.50
C GLY A 50 3.09 -0.29 -16.70
N LEU A 51 2.70 0.97 -16.51
CA LEU A 51 2.27 1.87 -17.58
C LEU A 51 1.04 1.37 -18.36
N VAL A 52 0.34 0.33 -17.90
CA VAL A 52 -0.85 -0.27 -18.53
C VAL A 52 -2.13 0.12 -17.79
N MET A 53 -2.00 0.39 -16.49
CA MET A 53 -3.12 0.75 -15.63
C MET A 53 -2.72 1.79 -14.59
N GLY A 54 -3.72 2.28 -13.86
CA GLY A 54 -3.56 3.15 -12.70
C GLY A 54 -4.19 4.52 -12.89
N ASP A 55 -4.10 5.31 -11.83
CA ASP A 55 -4.50 6.72 -11.76
C ASP A 55 -3.69 7.36 -10.62
N SER A 56 -3.33 8.64 -10.75
CA SER A 56 -2.67 9.45 -9.71
C SER A 56 -3.38 9.43 -8.35
N LEU A 57 -4.71 9.28 -8.34
CA LEU A 57 -5.58 9.16 -7.17
C LEU A 57 -6.05 7.72 -6.92
N TYR A 58 -5.37 6.70 -7.46
CA TYR A 58 -5.63 5.31 -7.12
C TYR A 58 -5.16 4.99 -5.70
N MET A 59 -6.05 5.21 -4.73
CA MET A 59 -5.73 5.22 -3.30
C MET A 59 -5.19 3.88 -2.79
N ASP A 60 -5.58 2.74 -3.36
CA ASP A 60 -5.04 1.44 -2.96
C ASP A 60 -3.51 1.36 -3.10
N TRP A 61 -2.96 2.08 -4.08
CA TRP A 61 -1.51 2.14 -4.32
C TRP A 61 -0.87 3.46 -3.91
N PHE A 62 -1.67 4.44 -3.46
CA PHE A 62 -1.13 5.68 -2.92
C PHE A 62 -0.44 5.41 -1.58
N PRO A 63 0.83 5.80 -1.38
CA PRO A 63 1.57 5.47 -0.17
C PRO A 63 1.27 6.43 0.98
N TYR A 64 0.96 5.91 2.18
CA TYR A 64 0.70 6.73 3.38
C TYR A 64 1.88 7.66 3.74
N TRP A 65 3.12 7.13 3.68
CA TRP A 65 4.31 7.90 4.04
C TRP A 65 4.47 9.18 3.21
N LEU A 66 3.97 9.20 1.97
CA LEU A 66 4.11 10.35 1.09
C LEU A 66 3.26 11.51 1.56
N SER A 67 2.02 11.22 1.96
CA SER A 67 1.13 12.21 2.57
C SER A 67 1.68 12.69 3.89
N ASP A 68 2.16 11.79 4.75
CA ASP A 68 2.79 12.15 6.02
C ASP A 68 4.00 13.08 5.81
N LEU A 69 4.90 12.73 4.88
CA LEU A 69 6.09 13.51 4.56
C LEU A 69 5.71 14.90 4.01
N ALA A 70 4.72 14.95 3.11
CA ALA A 70 4.28 16.19 2.53
C ALA A 70 3.58 17.10 3.56
N LEU A 71 2.77 16.55 4.47
CA LEU A 71 2.17 17.33 5.55
C LEU A 71 3.23 17.80 6.55
N GLU A 72 4.18 16.94 6.92
CA GLU A 72 5.28 17.28 7.85
C GLU A 72 6.15 18.43 7.33
N HIS A 73 6.40 18.46 6.02
CA HIS A 73 7.25 19.48 5.39
C HIS A 73 6.46 20.56 4.65
N GLU A 74 5.15 20.62 4.83
CA GLU A 74 4.29 21.62 4.20
C GLU A 74 4.44 21.64 2.66
N ALA A 75 4.68 20.47 2.06
CA ALA A 75 4.93 20.28 0.65
C ALA A 75 3.64 20.07 -0.15
N VAL A 76 3.64 20.57 -1.39
CA VAL A 76 2.58 20.30 -2.37
C VAL A 76 2.93 19.01 -3.12
N ILE A 77 2.00 18.05 -3.14
CA ILE A 77 2.15 16.87 -4.01
C ILE A 77 1.52 17.19 -5.36
N VAL A 78 2.25 16.97 -6.45
CA VAL A 78 1.72 17.07 -7.81
C VAL A 78 1.89 15.72 -8.48
N SER A 79 0.79 15.05 -8.81
CA SER A 79 0.83 13.73 -9.41
C SER A 79 0.27 13.76 -10.83
N ALA A 80 1.09 13.40 -11.81
CA ALA A 80 0.68 13.33 -13.20
C ALA A 80 -0.03 12.01 -13.49
N ASN A 81 -1.19 12.07 -14.16
CA ASN A 81 -1.57 10.96 -15.01
C ASN A 81 -0.77 11.04 -16.31
N TYR A 82 -0.59 9.93 -16.97
CA TYR A 82 0.09 9.84 -18.26
C TYR A 82 -0.66 8.81 -19.11
N ARG A 83 -0.52 8.85 -20.43
CA ARG A 83 -1.21 7.87 -21.28
C ARG A 83 -0.75 6.44 -20.94
N LEU A 84 -1.62 5.47 -21.15
CA LEU A 84 -1.36 4.08 -20.79
C LEU A 84 -1.18 3.20 -22.04
N MET A 85 -0.28 2.24 -21.91
CA MET A 85 -0.09 1.15 -22.85
C MET A 85 -1.25 0.15 -22.75
N PRO A 86 -1.57 -0.58 -23.84
CA PRO A 86 -0.89 -0.56 -25.13
C PRO A 86 -1.45 0.44 -26.14
N GLN A 87 -2.36 1.33 -25.77
CA GLN A 87 -2.86 2.38 -26.67
C GLN A 87 -1.79 3.44 -26.93
N ALA A 88 -1.00 3.78 -25.90
CA ALA A 88 0.20 4.61 -26.03
C ALA A 88 1.47 3.78 -26.18
N THR A 89 2.50 4.39 -26.76
CA THR A 89 3.89 3.87 -26.78
C THR A 89 4.71 4.38 -25.60
N GLY A 90 5.89 3.81 -25.34
CA GLY A 90 6.82 4.38 -24.35
C GLY A 90 7.21 5.83 -24.65
N LEU A 91 7.35 6.20 -25.94
CA LEU A 91 7.64 7.58 -26.36
C LEU A 91 6.48 8.54 -26.10
N ASP A 92 5.25 8.09 -26.32
CA ASP A 92 4.05 8.87 -26.00
C ASP A 92 4.00 9.24 -24.52
N ILE A 93 4.27 8.26 -23.65
CA ILE A 93 4.32 8.46 -22.20
C ILE A 93 5.45 9.41 -21.82
N TYR A 94 6.62 9.24 -22.42
CA TYR A 94 7.75 10.14 -22.20
C TYR A 94 7.43 11.59 -22.61
N ASP A 95 6.78 11.80 -23.76
CA ASP A 95 6.32 13.11 -24.20
C ASP A 95 5.29 13.71 -23.23
N ASP A 96 4.43 12.90 -22.63
CA ASP A 96 3.50 13.35 -21.60
C ASP A 96 4.23 13.80 -20.33
N ILE A 97 5.26 13.07 -19.90
CA ILE A 97 6.07 13.46 -18.73
C ILE A 97 6.86 14.74 -19.01
N LYS A 98 7.37 14.91 -20.21
CA LYS A 98 8.04 16.15 -20.63
C LYS A 98 7.08 17.35 -20.59
N ASP A 99 5.88 17.20 -21.12
CA ASP A 99 4.86 18.26 -21.11
C ASP A 99 4.35 18.54 -19.69
N PHE A 100 4.25 17.52 -18.83
CA PHE A 100 3.96 17.70 -17.40
C PHE A 100 4.99 18.60 -16.73
N TRP A 101 6.29 18.34 -16.95
CA TRP A 101 7.34 19.17 -16.39
C TRP A 101 7.30 20.61 -16.90
N ALA A 102 6.97 20.82 -18.18
CA ALA A 102 6.79 22.16 -18.75
C ALA A 102 5.56 22.88 -18.17
N TRP A 103 4.45 22.17 -18.02
CA TRP A 103 3.22 22.69 -17.42
C TRP A 103 3.41 23.08 -15.95
N LEU A 104 4.13 22.28 -15.16
CA LEU A 104 4.38 22.55 -13.74
C LEU A 104 5.11 23.89 -13.51
N GLN A 105 5.90 24.36 -14.48
CA GLN A 105 6.62 25.65 -14.42
C GLN A 105 5.83 26.80 -15.06
N SER A 106 4.71 26.49 -15.69
CA SER A 106 3.96 27.50 -16.42
C SER A 106 3.28 28.46 -15.44
N PRO A 107 3.06 29.72 -15.85
CA PRO A 107 2.28 30.68 -15.06
C PRO A 107 0.87 30.18 -14.73
N VAL A 108 0.32 29.25 -15.52
CA VAL A 108 -0.99 28.63 -15.29
C VAL A 108 -1.04 27.96 -13.91
N VAL A 109 0.01 27.25 -13.51
CA VAL A 109 0.04 26.58 -12.20
C VAL A 109 0.14 27.59 -11.06
N GLU A 110 0.94 28.65 -11.23
CA GLU A 110 1.01 29.74 -10.26
C GLU A 110 -0.37 30.43 -10.09
N GLU A 111 -1.07 30.70 -11.18
CA GLU A 111 -2.40 31.32 -11.18
C GLU A 111 -3.46 30.43 -10.49
N ILE A 112 -3.47 29.13 -10.79
CA ILE A 112 -4.38 28.16 -10.16
C ILE A 112 -4.14 28.11 -8.65
N LEU A 113 -2.88 28.00 -8.22
CA LEU A 113 -2.54 27.89 -6.80
C LEU A 113 -2.76 29.20 -6.03
N ALA A 114 -2.61 30.35 -6.67
CA ALA A 114 -2.87 31.65 -6.06
C ALA A 114 -4.36 31.93 -5.83
N THR A 115 -5.25 31.33 -6.65
CA THR A 115 -6.70 31.61 -6.63
C THR A 115 -7.52 30.56 -5.88
N TYR A 116 -6.89 29.48 -5.42
CA TYR A 116 -7.58 28.39 -4.72
C TYR A 116 -7.84 28.67 -3.23
N THR A 117 -8.62 27.79 -2.58
CA THR A 117 -9.07 27.92 -1.19
C THR A 117 -7.95 28.18 -0.18
N THR A 118 -6.76 27.63 -0.42
CA THR A 118 -5.53 27.91 0.34
C THR A 118 -4.48 28.45 -0.64
N PRO A 119 -4.41 29.78 -0.85
CA PRO A 119 -3.46 30.39 -1.75
C PRO A 119 -2.04 29.92 -1.44
N THR A 120 -1.34 29.44 -2.47
CA THR A 120 -0.05 28.76 -2.32
C THR A 120 0.91 29.19 -3.41
N GLU A 121 2.15 29.51 -3.02
CA GLU A 121 3.27 29.60 -3.95
C GLU A 121 4.12 28.32 -3.85
N ILE A 122 4.64 27.84 -4.97
CA ILE A 122 5.47 26.63 -5.03
C ILE A 122 6.95 26.97 -5.24
N ASP A 123 7.82 26.17 -4.64
CA ASP A 123 9.27 26.28 -4.72
C ASP A 123 9.85 25.27 -5.72
N LEU A 124 10.01 25.73 -6.96
CA LEU A 124 10.59 24.94 -8.04
C LEU A 124 12.09 24.63 -7.84
N ALA A 125 12.76 25.19 -6.81
CA ALA A 125 14.14 24.83 -6.47
C ALA A 125 14.22 23.62 -5.51
N HIS A 126 13.10 23.22 -4.90
CA HIS A 126 13.02 22.13 -3.92
C HIS A 126 11.99 21.08 -4.34
N ILE A 127 12.35 20.32 -5.38
CA ILE A 127 11.52 19.25 -5.93
C ILE A 127 12.08 17.88 -5.52
N LEU A 128 11.25 17.08 -4.87
CA LEU A 128 11.42 15.64 -4.72
C LEU A 128 10.62 14.94 -5.81
N VAL A 129 11.23 14.01 -6.55
CA VAL A 129 10.52 13.17 -7.51
C VAL A 129 10.37 11.76 -6.96
N THR A 130 9.17 11.19 -7.06
CA THR A 130 8.92 9.83 -6.57
C THR A 130 7.91 9.05 -7.40
N GLY A 131 7.90 7.73 -7.23
CA GLY A 131 6.94 6.84 -7.86
C GLY A 131 7.25 5.37 -7.56
N GLU A 132 6.25 4.52 -7.81
CA GLU A 132 6.29 3.10 -7.51
C GLU A 132 6.26 2.25 -8.79
N SER A 133 7.03 1.15 -8.84
CA SER A 133 7.08 0.25 -10.01
C SER A 133 7.40 1.03 -11.31
N ALA A 134 6.49 1.03 -12.28
CA ALA A 134 6.57 1.83 -13.50
C ALA A 134 6.62 3.35 -13.24
N GLY A 135 5.95 3.86 -12.21
CA GLY A 135 6.09 5.24 -11.75
C GLY A 135 7.49 5.51 -11.17
N GLY A 136 8.11 4.49 -10.56
CA GLY A 136 9.50 4.53 -10.12
C GLY A 136 10.47 4.68 -11.30
N LEU A 137 10.19 4.02 -12.43
CA LEU A 137 10.92 4.26 -13.69
C LEU A 137 10.79 5.72 -14.14
N LEU A 138 9.57 6.28 -14.18
CA LEU A 138 9.35 7.67 -14.58
C LEU A 138 10.02 8.68 -13.62
N SER A 139 10.05 8.36 -12.33
CA SER A 139 10.74 9.14 -11.29
C SER A 139 12.25 9.19 -11.54
N ILE A 140 12.89 8.02 -11.68
CA ILE A 140 14.34 7.93 -11.92
C ILE A 140 14.70 8.57 -13.26
N ASN A 141 13.90 8.35 -14.31
CA ASN A 141 14.13 8.94 -15.62
C ASN A 141 14.02 10.48 -15.55
N SER A 142 12.95 11.02 -14.97
CA SER A 142 12.77 12.47 -14.77
C SER A 142 13.95 13.09 -14.02
N ALA A 143 14.44 12.44 -12.96
CA ALA A 143 15.56 12.92 -12.17
C ALA A 143 16.86 13.03 -12.97
N LEU A 144 17.16 12.04 -13.82
CA LEU A 144 18.32 12.07 -14.71
C LEU A 144 18.17 13.16 -15.77
N GLN A 145 17.01 13.23 -16.44
CA GLN A 145 16.77 14.18 -17.53
C GLN A 145 16.81 15.64 -17.04
N LEU A 146 16.21 15.93 -15.87
CA LEU A 146 16.25 17.26 -15.26
C LEU A 146 17.66 17.64 -14.80
N ALA A 147 18.43 16.69 -14.25
CA ALA A 147 19.81 16.94 -13.84
C ALA A 147 20.74 17.23 -15.04
N ASN A 148 20.41 16.73 -16.23
CA ASN A 148 21.20 16.87 -17.45
C ASN A 148 20.65 17.93 -18.43
N SER A 149 19.64 18.71 -18.00
CA SER A 149 19.02 19.80 -18.77
C SER A 149 18.31 19.35 -20.05
N ASP A 150 17.90 18.09 -20.13
CA ASP A 150 17.11 17.53 -21.23
C ASP A 150 15.64 17.97 -21.18
N PHE A 151 15.17 18.35 -19.98
CA PHE A 151 13.95 19.13 -19.80
C PHE A 151 14.30 20.59 -19.53
N VAL A 152 13.49 21.51 -20.06
CA VAL A 152 13.62 22.94 -19.76
C VAL A 152 13.32 23.12 -18.27
N GLY A 153 14.24 23.77 -17.53
CA GLY A 153 13.96 24.34 -16.21
C GLY A 153 14.20 23.44 -14.99
N PHE A 154 15.01 24.00 -14.08
CA PHE A 154 15.31 23.67 -12.67
C PHE A 154 15.93 22.31 -12.28
N PRO A 155 16.83 22.32 -11.26
CA PRO A 155 17.41 21.09 -10.74
C PRO A 155 16.45 20.40 -9.76
N VAL A 156 16.06 19.16 -10.07
CA VAL A 156 15.48 18.26 -9.08
C VAL A 156 16.42 18.16 -7.88
N ARG A 157 15.84 18.21 -6.67
CA ARG A 157 16.63 18.15 -5.44
C ARG A 157 17.03 16.73 -5.11
N ALA A 158 16.09 15.78 -5.18
CA ALA A 158 16.32 14.36 -4.91
C ALA A 158 15.28 13.51 -5.64
N ALA A 159 15.56 12.20 -5.77
CA ALA A 159 14.59 11.25 -6.32
C ALA A 159 14.50 9.97 -5.48
N ILE A 160 13.30 9.43 -5.38
CA ILE A 160 13.01 8.14 -4.75
C ILE A 160 12.32 7.24 -5.79
N GLY A 161 12.89 6.07 -6.07
CA GLY A 161 12.25 5.02 -6.87
C GLY A 161 11.86 3.85 -5.98
N MET A 162 10.58 3.54 -5.85
CA MET A 162 10.13 2.36 -5.12
C MET A 162 10.01 1.19 -6.11
N TYR A 163 10.83 0.15 -5.92
CA TYR A 163 10.96 -1.03 -6.78
C TYR A 163 10.86 -0.69 -8.28
N PRO A 164 11.71 0.24 -8.77
CA PRO A 164 11.53 0.85 -10.07
C PRO A 164 11.88 -0.11 -11.22
N THR A 165 11.12 -0.08 -12.30
CA THR A 165 11.39 -0.84 -13.53
C THR A 165 12.49 -0.19 -14.37
N VAL A 166 13.71 -0.08 -13.83
CA VAL A 166 14.85 0.66 -14.44
C VAL A 166 15.40 0.05 -15.74
N ASP A 167 15.02 -1.19 -16.06
CA ASP A 167 15.39 -1.88 -17.30
C ASP A 167 14.21 -2.69 -17.88
N MET A 168 13.31 -1.99 -18.59
CA MET A 168 12.18 -2.60 -19.29
C MET A 168 12.59 -3.47 -20.50
N ASN A 169 13.88 -3.45 -20.90
CA ASN A 169 14.40 -4.31 -21.98
C ASN A 169 14.96 -5.64 -21.47
N SER A 170 14.92 -5.89 -20.17
CA SER A 170 15.34 -7.16 -19.61
C SER A 170 14.41 -8.30 -20.04
N THR A 171 14.91 -9.53 -19.97
CA THR A 171 14.13 -10.74 -20.29
C THR A 171 12.91 -10.90 -19.38
N ASP A 172 12.91 -10.29 -18.19
CA ASP A 172 11.74 -10.28 -17.29
C ASP A 172 10.54 -9.52 -17.86
N PHE A 173 10.73 -8.66 -18.86
CA PHE A 173 9.65 -7.88 -19.48
C PHE A 173 9.51 -8.11 -20.99
N THR A 174 10.44 -8.87 -21.60
CA THR A 174 10.49 -9.11 -23.06
C THR A 174 10.38 -10.59 -23.43
N GLU A 175 10.44 -11.49 -22.45
CA GLU A 175 10.30 -12.93 -22.66
C GLU A 175 9.32 -13.53 -21.63
N PRO A 176 8.69 -14.68 -21.94
CA PRO A 176 7.89 -15.40 -20.98
C PRO A 176 8.68 -15.80 -19.73
N ARG A 177 8.10 -15.55 -18.56
CA ARG A 177 8.75 -15.74 -17.25
C ARG A 177 8.46 -17.13 -16.70
N THR A 178 9.45 -17.68 -15.98
CA THR A 178 9.27 -18.93 -15.22
C THR A 178 8.59 -18.69 -13.87
N THR A 179 8.86 -17.54 -13.25
CA THR A 179 8.23 -17.10 -12.00
C THR A 179 7.18 -16.05 -12.34
N PRO A 180 5.87 -16.34 -12.16
CA PRO A 180 4.83 -15.38 -12.47
C PRO A 180 4.81 -14.23 -11.47
N PRO A 181 4.34 -13.03 -11.88
CA PRO A 181 4.19 -11.90 -10.99
C PRO A 181 3.16 -12.23 -9.89
N PHE A 182 3.49 -11.91 -8.63
CA PHE A 182 2.74 -12.30 -7.43
C PHE A 182 2.50 -13.81 -7.24
N GLY A 183 3.18 -14.68 -7.98
CA GLY A 183 2.86 -16.11 -7.94
C GLY A 183 1.56 -16.45 -8.68
N GLN A 184 0.96 -15.51 -9.41
CA GLN A 184 -0.34 -15.66 -10.07
C GLN A 184 -0.16 -15.81 -11.58
N HIS A 185 -0.58 -16.95 -12.10
CA HIS A 185 -0.60 -17.23 -13.53
C HIS A 185 -1.91 -16.75 -14.16
N PHE A 186 -1.81 -16.10 -15.32
CA PHE A 186 -2.94 -15.79 -16.18
C PHE A 186 -2.83 -16.55 -17.50
N ASP A 187 -3.95 -16.89 -18.13
CA ASP A 187 -3.93 -17.47 -19.47
C ASP A 187 -3.55 -16.38 -20.49
N GLU A 188 -2.57 -16.65 -21.37
CA GLU A 188 -2.09 -15.69 -22.38
C GLU A 188 -3.23 -15.14 -23.25
N SER A 189 -4.29 -15.93 -23.50
CA SER A 189 -5.44 -15.51 -24.29
C SER A 189 -6.18 -14.31 -23.69
N ILE A 190 -6.00 -14.02 -22.39
CA ILE A 190 -6.57 -12.84 -21.74
C ILE A 190 -6.04 -11.54 -22.37
N ILE A 191 -4.79 -11.55 -22.88
CA ILE A 191 -4.20 -10.41 -23.56
C ILE A 191 -5.00 -10.12 -24.82
N SER A 192 -5.09 -11.09 -25.73
CA SER A 192 -5.89 -10.92 -26.95
C SER A 192 -7.36 -10.62 -26.66
N ALA A 193 -7.97 -11.29 -25.66
CA ALA A 193 -9.38 -11.08 -25.33
C ALA A 193 -9.66 -9.64 -24.87
N ILE A 194 -8.76 -9.07 -24.06
CA ILE A 194 -8.90 -7.67 -23.60
C ILE A 194 -8.55 -6.71 -24.73
N LEU A 195 -7.50 -6.97 -25.51
CA LEU A 195 -7.10 -6.11 -26.62
C LEU A 195 -8.12 -6.08 -27.75
N ASP A 196 -8.75 -7.20 -28.09
CA ASP A 196 -9.78 -7.30 -29.12
C ASP A 196 -11.07 -6.56 -28.73
N THR A 197 -11.30 -6.35 -27.44
CA THR A 197 -12.38 -5.48 -26.95
C THR A 197 -11.99 -3.98 -26.91
N ALA A 198 -10.70 -3.67 -27.06
CA ALA A 198 -10.14 -2.34 -26.90
C ALA A 198 -9.35 -1.75 -28.12
N PRO A 199 -9.32 -2.30 -29.36
CA PRO A 199 -8.16 -2.07 -30.22
C PRO A 199 -8.20 -0.78 -31.05
N ASP A 200 -9.22 0.07 -30.94
CA ASP A 200 -9.25 1.43 -31.52
C ASP A 200 -9.85 2.47 -30.53
N GLY A 201 -9.80 2.17 -29.22
CA GLY A 201 -10.41 3.00 -28.18
C GLY A 201 -9.72 4.35 -28.01
N PRO A 202 -10.40 5.35 -27.37
CA PRO A 202 -9.76 6.62 -27.07
C PRO A 202 -8.53 6.38 -26.21
N ILE A 203 -7.48 7.18 -26.45
CA ILE A 203 -6.33 7.31 -25.56
C ILE A 203 -6.80 7.34 -24.10
N THR A 204 -6.23 6.50 -23.24
CA THR A 204 -6.57 6.46 -21.82
C THR A 204 -5.38 6.93 -20.98
N SER A 205 -5.60 7.89 -20.10
CA SER A 205 -4.65 8.28 -19.04
C SER A 205 -5.15 7.94 -17.64
N THR A 206 -6.32 7.30 -17.54
CA THR A 206 -6.94 6.84 -16.30
C THR A 206 -7.61 5.52 -16.61
N SER A 207 -7.27 4.45 -15.91
CA SER A 207 -7.82 3.13 -16.24
C SER A 207 -8.69 2.57 -15.12
N GLY A 208 -9.65 1.71 -15.50
CA GLY A 208 -10.28 0.77 -14.58
C GLY A 208 -9.34 -0.36 -14.16
N ASP A 209 -9.92 -1.45 -13.66
CA ASP A 209 -9.19 -2.64 -13.20
C ASP A 209 -8.64 -3.48 -14.37
N TYR A 210 -7.47 -3.10 -14.88
CA TYR A 210 -6.69 -3.85 -15.87
C TYR A 210 -5.54 -4.64 -15.23
N LEU A 211 -5.66 -4.97 -13.94
CA LEU A 211 -4.64 -5.75 -13.23
C LEU A 211 -4.35 -7.10 -13.92
N PRO A 212 -5.36 -7.86 -14.40
CA PRO A 212 -5.10 -9.09 -15.15
C PRO A 212 -4.32 -8.87 -16.44
N LEU A 213 -4.61 -7.81 -17.19
CA LEU A 213 -3.88 -7.47 -18.42
C LEU A 213 -2.42 -7.13 -18.11
N MET A 214 -2.19 -6.28 -17.11
CA MET A 214 -0.84 -5.89 -16.71
C MET A 214 -0.01 -7.10 -16.28
N LEU A 215 -0.57 -7.97 -15.43
CA LEU A 215 0.15 -9.15 -14.93
C LEU A 215 0.42 -10.17 -16.05
N ALA A 216 -0.55 -10.42 -16.93
CA ALA A 216 -0.34 -11.28 -18.09
C ALA A 216 0.71 -10.69 -19.05
N ALA A 217 0.67 -9.39 -19.32
CA ALA A 217 1.64 -8.73 -20.20
C ALA A 217 3.07 -8.81 -19.66
N ILE A 218 3.24 -8.73 -18.32
CA ILE A 218 4.53 -8.95 -17.66
C ILE A 218 4.92 -10.43 -17.77
N GLU A 219 4.01 -11.35 -17.46
CA GLU A 219 4.29 -12.80 -17.46
C GLU A 219 4.76 -13.30 -18.82
N TYR A 220 4.18 -12.80 -19.91
CA TYR A 220 4.46 -13.27 -21.26
C TYR A 220 5.41 -12.37 -22.08
N GLY A 221 5.93 -11.29 -21.49
CA GLY A 221 6.91 -10.42 -22.15
C GLY A 221 6.34 -9.36 -23.10
N TYR A 222 5.02 -9.16 -23.14
CA TYR A 222 4.39 -8.14 -23.97
C TYR A 222 4.69 -6.72 -23.47
N LEU A 223 4.99 -6.55 -22.18
CA LEU A 223 5.20 -5.24 -21.59
C LEU A 223 6.37 -4.49 -22.23
N GLY A 224 7.50 -5.16 -22.40
CA GLY A 224 8.70 -4.62 -23.04
C GLY A 224 8.47 -4.32 -24.52
N ASP A 225 7.74 -5.18 -25.22
CA ASP A 225 7.38 -4.98 -26.63
C ASP A 225 6.49 -3.74 -26.83
N TRP A 226 5.45 -3.57 -26.00
CA TRP A 226 4.61 -2.37 -26.03
C TRP A 226 5.39 -1.10 -25.69
N TYR A 227 6.29 -1.19 -24.71
CA TYR A 227 7.10 -0.07 -24.28
C TYR A 227 8.09 0.39 -25.36
N ALA A 228 8.74 -0.58 -26.03
CA ALA A 228 9.74 -0.33 -27.07
C ALA A 228 9.15 -0.05 -28.46
N ARG A 229 7.83 -0.18 -28.62
CA ARG A 229 7.14 0.00 -29.89
C ARG A 229 7.44 1.39 -30.46
N ASP A 230 7.87 1.43 -31.71
CA ASP A 230 8.29 2.63 -32.45
C ASP A 230 9.52 3.35 -31.87
N SER A 231 10.20 2.74 -30.88
CA SER A 231 11.28 3.38 -30.12
C SER A 231 12.47 2.47 -29.89
N HIS A 232 12.60 1.38 -30.64
CA HIS A 232 13.75 0.49 -30.57
C HIS A 232 15.03 1.35 -30.70
N HIS A 233 15.76 1.49 -29.58
CA HIS A 233 17.01 2.26 -29.40
C HIS A 233 16.90 3.70 -28.85
N SER A 234 15.75 4.14 -28.33
CA SER A 234 15.68 5.44 -27.65
C SER A 234 16.28 5.40 -26.25
N GLU A 235 17.49 5.94 -26.07
CA GLU A 235 18.18 6.00 -24.77
C GLU A 235 17.39 6.77 -23.71
N THR A 236 16.53 7.70 -24.13
CA THR A 236 15.72 8.53 -23.22
C THR A 236 14.69 7.72 -22.44
N LEU A 237 14.29 6.54 -22.93
CA LEU A 237 13.32 5.66 -22.27
C LEU A 237 13.94 4.76 -21.20
N TYR A 238 15.25 4.53 -21.25
CA TYR A 238 15.91 3.52 -20.41
C TYR A 238 16.96 4.19 -19.52
N PRO A 239 16.67 4.41 -18.23
CA PRO A 239 17.62 5.02 -17.29
C PRO A 239 18.99 4.34 -17.30
N VAL A 240 19.04 3.01 -17.44
CA VAL A 240 20.30 2.25 -17.48
C VAL A 240 21.21 2.65 -18.66
N GLN A 241 20.62 3.07 -19.79
CA GLN A 241 21.34 3.49 -20.99
C GLN A 241 21.90 4.93 -20.84
N GLN A 242 21.26 5.75 -20.01
CA GLN A 242 21.70 7.11 -19.68
C GLN A 242 22.93 7.11 -18.75
N LEU A 243 23.25 5.99 -18.09
CA LEU A 243 24.38 5.87 -17.16
C LEU A 243 25.74 5.81 -17.86
N LYS A 244 26.13 6.95 -18.45
CA LYS A 244 27.39 7.20 -19.15
C LYS A 244 28.27 8.14 -18.33
N LYS A 245 29.57 8.17 -18.64
CA LYS A 245 30.51 9.09 -17.98
C LYS A 245 30.06 10.53 -18.24
N GLY A 246 29.89 11.31 -17.16
CA GLY A 246 29.48 12.71 -17.24
C GLY A 246 27.99 12.95 -16.99
N VAL A 247 27.17 11.89 -16.90
CA VAL A 247 25.76 12.01 -16.47
C VAL A 247 25.71 12.70 -15.11
N GLN A 248 24.85 13.70 -14.98
CA GLN A 248 24.59 14.42 -13.73
C GLN A 248 23.46 13.75 -12.96
N ILE A 249 23.44 13.97 -11.64
CA ILE A 249 22.38 13.52 -10.74
C ILE A 249 21.92 14.66 -9.81
N PRO A 250 20.72 14.54 -9.21
CA PRO A 250 20.28 15.47 -8.17
C PRO A 250 21.28 15.58 -7.02
N ARG A 251 21.51 16.80 -6.52
CA ARG A 251 22.45 17.06 -5.40
C ARG A 251 22.03 16.40 -4.08
N GLY A 252 20.75 16.12 -3.91
CA GLY A 252 20.19 15.37 -2.79
C GLY A 252 20.28 13.85 -2.96
N GLY A 253 20.75 13.37 -4.10
CA GLY A 253 20.95 11.95 -4.38
C GLY A 253 19.72 11.25 -4.95
N ILE A 254 19.86 9.94 -5.12
CA ILE A 254 18.85 9.03 -5.65
C ILE A 254 18.75 7.84 -4.69
N THR A 255 17.56 7.56 -4.20
CA THR A 255 17.30 6.40 -3.33
C THR A 255 16.37 5.42 -4.04
N ILE A 256 16.74 4.14 -4.04
CA ILE A 256 15.85 3.05 -4.45
C ILE A 256 15.44 2.25 -3.21
N ILE A 257 14.15 1.96 -3.08
CA ILE A 257 13.59 1.09 -2.03
C ILE A 257 13.08 -0.19 -2.72
N GLN A 258 13.57 -1.36 -2.33
CA GLN A 258 13.31 -2.62 -3.03
C GLN A 258 12.94 -3.75 -2.07
N GLY A 259 11.85 -4.45 -2.36
CA GLY A 259 11.52 -5.71 -1.69
C GLY A 259 12.35 -6.88 -2.24
N LEU A 260 12.92 -7.70 -1.36
CA LEU A 260 13.78 -8.83 -1.74
C LEU A 260 13.01 -10.01 -2.34
N ASN A 261 11.70 -10.10 -2.11
CA ASN A 261 10.82 -11.14 -2.64
C ASN A 261 9.90 -10.61 -3.76
N ASP A 262 10.22 -9.46 -4.34
CA ASP A 262 9.44 -8.89 -5.42
C ASP A 262 9.52 -9.77 -6.68
N THR A 263 8.41 -10.41 -7.04
CA THR A 263 8.29 -11.22 -8.27
C THR A 263 7.76 -10.41 -9.45
N VAL A 264 7.28 -9.17 -9.24
CA VAL A 264 6.82 -8.30 -10.32
C VAL A 264 8.01 -7.56 -10.92
N VAL A 265 8.78 -6.86 -10.08
CA VAL A 265 10.02 -6.16 -10.45
C VAL A 265 11.18 -6.73 -9.61
N PRO A 266 11.86 -7.78 -10.10
CA PRO A 266 12.87 -8.46 -9.31
C PRO A 266 14.02 -7.56 -8.80
N PRO A 267 14.56 -7.81 -7.61
CA PRO A 267 15.60 -6.97 -7.01
C PRO A 267 16.90 -6.90 -7.83
N HIS A 268 17.13 -7.85 -8.74
CA HIS A 268 18.32 -7.88 -9.60
C HIS A 268 18.36 -6.75 -10.65
N HIS A 269 17.27 -5.98 -10.82
CA HIS A 269 17.26 -4.76 -11.63
C HIS A 269 17.93 -3.58 -10.89
N SER A 270 17.65 -3.44 -9.59
CA SER A 270 17.98 -2.27 -8.79
C SER A 270 19.46 -2.20 -8.40
N GLU A 271 20.06 -3.33 -7.98
CA GLU A 271 21.46 -3.36 -7.50
C GLU A 271 22.49 -3.03 -8.60
N PRO A 272 22.45 -3.64 -9.80
CA PRO A 272 23.38 -3.28 -10.87
C PRO A 272 23.21 -1.83 -11.32
N PHE A 273 21.98 -1.32 -11.36
CA PHE A 273 21.68 0.06 -11.71
C PHE A 273 22.34 1.05 -10.72
N ILE A 274 22.09 0.90 -9.42
CA ILE A 274 22.67 1.77 -8.38
C ILE A 274 24.19 1.67 -8.35
N THR A 275 24.74 0.46 -8.49
CA THR A 275 26.19 0.25 -8.54
C THR A 275 26.82 0.99 -9.72
N ARG A 276 26.20 0.90 -10.91
CA ARG A 276 26.66 1.61 -12.09
C ARG A 276 26.51 3.12 -11.94
N LEU A 277 25.38 3.60 -11.43
CA LEU A 277 25.10 5.02 -11.18
C LEU A 277 26.17 5.62 -10.26
N ALA A 278 26.44 4.99 -9.12
CA ALA A 278 27.45 5.44 -8.17
C ALA A 278 28.85 5.47 -8.79
N LYS A 279 29.18 4.50 -9.65
CA LYS A 279 30.47 4.46 -10.35
C LYS A 279 30.61 5.58 -11.38
N VAL A 280 29.60 5.84 -12.20
CA VAL A 280 29.71 6.83 -13.30
C VAL A 280 29.58 8.29 -12.81
N THR A 281 28.99 8.49 -11.63
CA THR A 281 28.83 9.80 -10.98
C THR A 281 29.85 10.05 -9.86
N ALA A 282 30.87 9.20 -9.72
CA ALA A 282 31.87 9.32 -8.66
C ALA A 282 32.52 10.72 -8.65
N GLY A 283 32.52 11.35 -7.47
CA GLY A 283 33.05 12.71 -7.26
C GLY A 283 32.08 13.85 -7.59
N GLN A 284 30.86 13.55 -8.08
CA GLN A 284 29.81 14.55 -8.25
C GLN A 284 29.05 14.81 -6.93
N PRO A 285 28.49 16.01 -6.72
CA PRO A 285 27.58 16.26 -5.60
C PRO A 285 26.37 15.32 -5.63
N GLY A 286 26.04 14.70 -4.50
CA GLY A 286 24.91 13.76 -4.38
C GLY A 286 25.28 12.30 -4.61
N ASN A 287 26.49 12.00 -5.08
CA ASN A 287 26.98 10.62 -5.24
C ASN A 287 27.07 9.87 -3.91
N ASP A 288 27.41 10.57 -2.83
CA ASP A 288 27.43 10.08 -1.46
C ASP A 288 26.04 9.76 -0.89
N LYS A 289 24.98 10.15 -1.61
CA LYS A 289 23.57 9.99 -1.26
C LYS A 289 22.82 9.08 -2.23
N ILE A 290 23.56 8.23 -2.93
CA ILE A 290 22.99 7.14 -3.71
C ILE A 290 22.77 5.96 -2.78
N HIS A 291 21.52 5.56 -2.60
CA HIS A 291 21.15 4.51 -1.66
C HIS A 291 20.29 3.44 -2.33
N LEU A 292 20.55 2.18 -1.98
CA LEU A 292 19.65 1.07 -2.19
C LEU A 292 19.22 0.57 -0.81
N ILE A 293 17.94 0.71 -0.50
CA ILE A 293 17.32 0.24 0.73
C ILE A 293 16.56 -1.04 0.38
N THR A 294 16.88 -2.13 1.06
CA THR A 294 16.22 -3.42 0.86
C THR A 294 15.48 -3.84 2.11
N HIS A 295 14.36 -4.53 1.94
CA HIS A 295 13.62 -5.16 3.04
C HIS A 295 13.09 -6.53 2.63
N ASP A 296 12.78 -7.37 3.62
CA ASP A 296 12.07 -8.63 3.38
C ASP A 296 10.63 -8.32 2.93
N GLY A 297 10.11 -9.05 1.94
CA GLY A 297 8.77 -8.84 1.39
C GLY A 297 8.71 -8.62 -0.13
N THR A 298 7.48 -8.67 -0.67
CA THR A 298 7.18 -8.51 -2.11
C THR A 298 7.17 -7.04 -2.53
N CYS A 299 6.77 -6.73 -3.78
CA CYS A 299 6.48 -5.35 -4.21
C CYS A 299 5.59 -4.67 -3.14
N CYS A 300 6.00 -3.48 -2.64
CA CYS A 300 5.57 -2.95 -1.34
C CYS A 300 4.11 -2.45 -1.31
N PHE A 301 3.14 -3.35 -1.40
CA PHE A 301 1.75 -3.01 -1.05
C PHE A 301 1.50 -2.99 0.47
N GLN A 302 2.34 -3.66 1.28
CA GLN A 302 2.05 -3.91 2.70
C GLN A 302 2.96 -3.21 3.73
N ILE A 303 4.08 -2.59 3.33
CA ILE A 303 5.15 -2.20 4.28
C ILE A 303 5.15 -0.71 4.68
N LEU A 304 4.23 0.09 4.14
CA LEU A 304 4.32 1.55 4.26
C LEU A 304 3.53 2.16 5.43
N GLU A 305 3.00 1.35 6.35
CA GLU A 305 2.29 1.85 7.54
C GLU A 305 3.23 2.25 8.70
N THR A 306 4.47 1.73 8.79
CA THR A 306 5.31 1.97 9.99
C THR A 306 6.82 2.13 9.79
N GLU A 307 7.47 1.44 8.84
CA GLU A 307 8.95 1.35 8.85
C GLU A 307 9.67 2.46 8.05
N THR A 308 9.02 3.07 7.07
CA THR A 308 9.64 4.09 6.19
C THR A 308 10.02 5.37 6.94
N ARG A 309 9.33 5.70 8.05
CA ARG A 309 9.67 6.84 8.93
C ARG A 309 11.12 6.77 9.43
N GLN A 310 11.61 5.58 9.79
CA GLN A 310 12.99 5.43 10.26
C GLN A 310 14.02 5.61 9.14
N TYR A 311 13.69 5.34 7.89
CA TYR A 311 14.65 5.46 6.79
C TYR A 311 14.72 6.87 6.20
N LEU A 312 13.60 7.62 6.20
CA LEU A 312 13.54 8.99 5.68
C LEU A 312 14.03 10.05 6.68
N CYS A 313 13.88 9.81 8.00
CA CYS A 313 14.33 10.75 9.02
C CYS A 313 15.86 10.73 9.27
N PHE A 314 16.58 9.69 8.84
CA PHE A 314 18.04 9.57 9.04
C PHE A 314 18.85 10.08 7.85
N GLY A 315 18.68 11.36 7.52
CA GLY A 315 19.59 12.13 6.66
C GLY A 315 20.90 12.58 7.33
N ALA A 316 21.23 12.05 8.51
CA ALA A 316 22.47 12.35 9.22
C ALA A 316 23.06 11.08 9.83
N SER A 317 24.20 10.64 9.29
CA SER A 317 25.11 9.60 9.79
C SER A 317 24.58 8.15 9.86
N VAL A 318 24.90 7.36 8.84
CA VAL A 318 24.96 5.88 8.93
C VAL A 318 26.44 5.45 8.87
N PRO A 319 26.96 4.61 9.79
CA PRO A 319 28.31 4.07 9.71
C PRO A 319 28.40 3.00 8.61
N ALA A 320 29.49 3.02 7.85
CA ALA A 320 29.81 2.07 6.79
C ALA A 320 29.71 0.60 7.24
N PHE A 321 28.95 -0.22 6.51
CA PHE A 321 28.92 -1.67 6.73
C PHE A 321 30.12 -2.36 6.07
N ARG A 322 30.89 -3.09 6.89
CA ARG A 322 31.94 -4.04 6.48
C ARG A 322 31.31 -5.26 5.80
N LYS A 323 31.95 -5.70 4.70
CA LYS A 323 31.77 -7.03 4.11
C LYS A 323 32.02 -8.13 5.15
N SER A 324 31.08 -9.05 5.33
CA SER A 324 31.37 -10.41 5.79
C SER A 324 31.20 -11.40 4.64
N ASN A 325 32.33 -11.84 4.10
CA ASN A 325 32.41 -13.13 3.41
C ASN A 325 32.07 -14.23 4.42
N HIS A 326 31.22 -15.20 4.08
CA HIS A 326 31.50 -16.62 4.33
C HIS A 326 30.63 -17.51 3.44
N ARG A 327 31.31 -18.45 2.76
CA ARG A 327 30.75 -19.59 2.02
C ARG A 327 30.37 -20.72 2.99
N ALA A 328 29.37 -21.48 2.57
CA ALA A 328 29.13 -22.91 2.77
C ALA A 328 28.62 -23.43 4.12
N GLY A 329 27.62 -24.31 4.04
CA GLY A 329 27.43 -25.42 4.98
C GLY A 329 26.00 -25.60 5.50
N TRP A 330 25.29 -26.56 4.93
CA TRP A 330 24.16 -27.22 5.58
C TRP A 330 24.57 -27.78 6.95
N LEU A 331 23.76 -27.59 8.00
CA LEU A 331 23.30 -28.64 8.92
C LEU A 331 22.42 -28.06 10.04
N TYR A 332 21.26 -28.70 10.23
CA TYR A 332 20.41 -28.64 11.42
C TYR A 332 21.20 -28.94 12.70
N ASP A 333 20.95 -28.23 13.80
CA ASP A 333 20.64 -28.91 15.07
C ASP A 333 19.94 -28.02 16.11
N HIS A 334 19.08 -28.68 16.89
CA HIS A 334 18.24 -28.16 17.97
C HIS A 334 19.04 -27.77 19.22
N HIS A 335 18.60 -26.75 19.97
CA HIS A 335 18.66 -26.81 21.43
C HIS A 335 17.51 -26.05 22.11
N TYR A 336 16.73 -26.81 22.87
CA TYR A 336 15.73 -26.39 23.85
C TYR A 336 16.39 -25.68 25.04
N ALA A 337 15.72 -24.66 25.58
CA ALA A 337 15.83 -24.30 26.99
C ALA A 337 14.43 -23.96 27.53
N VAL A 338 13.90 -24.93 28.27
CA VAL A 338 12.73 -24.86 29.16
C VAL A 338 13.06 -23.97 30.36
N LEU A 339 12.17 -23.06 30.74
CA LEU A 339 11.88 -22.71 32.15
C LEU A 339 10.52 -22.00 32.23
N ASN A 340 9.64 -22.53 33.08
CA ASN A 340 8.31 -22.03 33.46
C ASN A 340 8.20 -22.22 35.00
N PRO A 341 7.10 -21.83 35.67
CA PRO A 341 6.59 -20.50 36.06
C PRO A 341 6.73 -20.26 37.58
N PHE A 342 6.43 -19.06 38.10
CA PHE A 342 5.63 -18.89 39.33
C PHE A 342 5.17 -17.43 39.54
N LEU A 343 3.84 -17.28 39.63
CA LEU A 343 3.03 -16.35 40.43
C LEU A 343 3.68 -15.09 41.06
N THR A 344 3.11 -13.92 40.80
CA THR A 344 2.56 -13.02 41.85
C THR A 344 1.78 -11.84 41.23
N PHE A 345 0.51 -11.70 41.60
CA PHE A 345 -0.23 -10.43 41.58
C PHE A 345 0.23 -9.55 42.75
N PRO A 346 0.12 -8.22 42.65
CA PRO A 346 -0.84 -7.57 43.55
C PRO A 346 -1.66 -6.43 42.92
N HIS A 347 -2.79 -6.18 43.58
CA HIS A 347 -3.74 -5.08 43.39
C HIS A 347 -3.12 -3.69 43.57
N ALA A 348 -3.60 -2.71 42.78
CA ALA A 348 -4.06 -1.41 43.27
C ALA A 348 -4.78 -0.64 42.15
N PHE A 349 -6.12 -0.61 42.22
CA PHE A 349 -6.94 0.40 41.56
C PHE A 349 -6.99 1.62 42.47
N THR A 350 -6.36 2.72 42.07
CA THR A 350 -6.63 4.05 42.63
C THR A 350 -6.60 5.05 41.49
N GLY A 351 -7.74 5.69 41.27
CA GLY A 351 -7.92 6.72 40.26
C GLY A 351 -7.07 7.95 40.53
N VAL A 352 -6.63 8.59 39.45
CA VAL A 352 -6.18 9.97 39.45
C VAL A 352 -7.00 10.72 38.40
N ILE A 353 -7.77 11.66 38.91
CA ILE A 353 -8.53 12.67 38.20
C ILE A 353 -7.53 13.63 37.56
N PHE A 354 -7.52 13.73 36.23
CA PHE A 354 -6.87 14.86 35.55
C PHE A 354 -7.82 16.05 35.55
N THR A 355 -7.54 17.04 36.39
CA THR A 355 -8.09 18.39 36.26
C THR A 355 -7.49 19.06 35.03
N THR A 356 -8.26 19.19 33.95
CA THR A 356 -7.95 20.05 32.81
C THR A 356 -8.57 21.42 33.06
N THR A 357 -7.70 22.42 33.23
CA THR A 357 -8.06 23.84 33.22
C THR A 357 -8.57 24.20 31.83
N GLN A 358 -9.79 24.74 31.75
CA GLN A 358 -10.40 25.21 30.51
C GLN A 358 -9.57 26.33 29.85
N ILE A 359 -9.25 26.15 28.57
CA ILE A 359 -9.14 27.24 27.61
C ILE A 359 -10.13 26.93 26.50
N GLY A 360 -11.26 27.64 26.52
CA GLY A 360 -12.37 27.41 25.60
C GLY A 360 -12.13 28.03 24.22
N LYS A 361 -12.22 27.18 23.19
CA LYS A 361 -12.92 27.43 21.91
C LYS A 361 -13.49 26.09 21.45
N THR A 362 -14.78 26.06 21.20
CA THR A 362 -15.64 24.91 20.90
C THR A 362 -15.12 24.05 19.73
N MET A 363 -14.44 22.94 20.04
CA MET A 363 -14.56 21.73 19.22
C MET A 363 -15.87 21.07 19.60
N SER A 364 -16.80 20.93 18.65
CA SER A 364 -17.86 19.93 18.76
C SER A 364 -17.19 18.59 19.05
N SER A 365 -17.48 17.98 20.19
CA SER A 365 -17.01 16.63 20.48
C SER A 365 -17.41 15.72 19.32
N ILE A 366 -16.45 15.04 18.69
CA ILE A 366 -16.74 13.97 17.74
C ILE A 366 -17.58 12.95 18.50
N HIS A 367 -18.88 12.89 18.19
CA HIS A 367 -19.79 11.91 18.80
C HIS A 367 -19.46 10.55 18.18
N ILE A 368 -18.88 9.65 18.97
CA ILE A 368 -18.56 8.29 18.53
C ILE A 368 -19.87 7.48 18.56
N PRO A 369 -20.35 6.94 17.44
CA PRO A 369 -21.59 6.18 17.42
C PRO A 369 -21.48 4.97 18.35
N GLY A 370 -22.43 4.81 19.28
CA GLY A 370 -22.37 3.73 20.27
C GLY A 370 -22.50 2.32 19.68
N LEU A 371 -22.93 2.20 18.42
CA LEU A 371 -22.89 0.93 17.66
C LEU A 371 -21.47 0.45 17.33
N LEU A 372 -20.47 1.32 17.37
CA LEU A 372 -19.08 0.92 17.14
C LEU A 372 -18.51 0.14 18.33
N GLN A 373 -19.00 0.34 19.54
CA GLN A 373 -18.48 -0.36 20.73
C GLN A 373 -18.72 -1.88 20.66
N PRO A 374 -19.94 -2.39 20.37
CA PRO A 374 -20.17 -3.82 20.12
C PRO A 374 -19.32 -4.40 18.99
N VAL A 375 -19.08 -3.64 17.92
CA VAL A 375 -18.25 -4.08 16.78
C VAL A 375 -16.82 -4.35 17.24
N ILE A 376 -16.21 -3.39 17.93
CA ILE A 376 -14.85 -3.53 18.47
C ILE A 376 -14.80 -4.64 19.53
N ALA A 377 -15.81 -4.75 20.39
CA ALA A 377 -15.86 -5.78 21.43
C ALA A 377 -15.87 -7.21 20.84
N LEU A 378 -16.66 -7.46 19.79
CA LEU A 378 -16.71 -8.78 19.14
C LEU A 378 -15.41 -9.11 18.38
N ASN A 379 -14.80 -8.09 17.76
CA ASN A 379 -13.50 -8.28 17.10
C ASN A 379 -12.41 -8.60 18.13
N GLY A 380 -12.38 -7.88 19.26
CA GLY A 380 -11.48 -8.18 20.38
C GLY A 380 -11.69 -9.60 20.93
N TRP A 381 -12.94 -10.06 21.03
CA TRP A 381 -13.23 -11.45 21.41
C TRP A 381 -12.69 -12.47 20.39
N THR A 382 -12.72 -12.14 19.10
CA THR A 382 -12.17 -13.00 18.04
C THR A 382 -10.67 -13.19 18.20
N PHE A 383 -9.91 -12.13 18.49
CA PHE A 383 -8.49 -12.23 18.82
C PHE A 383 -8.22 -13.03 20.10
N LEU A 384 -9.08 -12.91 21.12
CA LEU A 384 -8.93 -13.73 22.33
C LEU A 384 -9.11 -15.23 22.03
N VAL A 385 -10.07 -15.60 21.18
CA VAL A 385 -10.26 -16.99 20.75
C VAL A 385 -9.11 -17.46 19.85
N GLU A 386 -8.56 -16.59 19.02
CA GLU A 386 -7.37 -16.87 18.21
C GLU A 386 -6.14 -17.19 19.06
N ILE A 387 -5.86 -16.36 20.06
CA ILE A 387 -4.79 -16.59 21.03
C ILE A 387 -5.01 -17.92 21.76
N TRP A 388 -6.25 -18.20 22.18
CA TRP A 388 -6.59 -19.46 22.84
C TRP A 388 -6.40 -20.68 21.91
N MET A 389 -6.77 -20.56 20.63
CA MET A 389 -6.51 -21.58 19.63
C MET A 389 -5.01 -21.84 19.50
N PHE A 390 -4.19 -20.81 19.30
CA PHE A 390 -2.74 -21.00 19.12
C PHE A 390 -2.06 -21.56 20.38
N ALA A 391 -2.39 -21.01 21.55
CA ALA A 391 -1.84 -21.45 22.83
C ALA A 391 -2.11 -22.94 23.13
N THR A 392 -3.22 -23.49 22.62
CA THR A 392 -3.56 -24.90 22.80
C THR A 392 -3.10 -25.78 21.63
N ARG A 393 -3.10 -25.26 20.40
CA ARG A 393 -2.83 -26.03 19.18
C ARG A 393 -1.35 -26.18 18.87
N ILE A 394 -0.54 -25.14 19.09
CA ILE A 394 0.91 -25.20 18.82
C ILE A 394 1.58 -26.30 19.67
N PRO A 395 1.36 -26.38 21.01
CA PRO A 395 1.93 -27.46 21.80
C PRO A 395 1.38 -28.84 21.38
N ALA A 396 0.06 -28.94 21.18
CA ALA A 396 -0.59 -30.22 20.84
C ALA A 396 -0.09 -30.79 19.49
N VAL A 397 0.11 -29.93 18.49
CA VAL A 397 0.65 -30.32 17.18
C VAL A 397 2.15 -30.57 17.24
N GLY A 398 2.91 -29.76 17.99
CA GLY A 398 4.36 -29.95 18.14
C GLY A 398 4.77 -31.27 18.80
N HIS A 399 3.86 -31.93 19.52
CA HIS A 399 4.06 -33.29 20.05
C HIS A 399 3.76 -34.40 19.03
N LEU A 400 3.20 -34.09 17.85
CA LEU A 400 2.96 -35.05 16.77
C LEU A 400 4.21 -35.19 15.91
N LYS A 401 4.66 -36.41 15.65
CA LYS A 401 5.89 -36.69 14.88
C LYS A 401 5.78 -36.22 13.43
N GLU A 402 4.56 -36.21 12.90
CA GLU A 402 4.21 -35.87 11.53
C GLU A 402 3.93 -34.37 11.34
N SER A 403 4.08 -33.55 12.39
CA SER A 403 3.92 -32.10 12.28
C SER A 403 5.00 -31.43 11.41
N SER A 404 6.12 -32.12 11.17
CA SER A 404 7.21 -31.69 10.29
C SER A 404 7.10 -32.24 8.86
N ASP A 405 6.07 -33.04 8.56
CA ASP A 405 5.84 -33.58 7.22
C ASP A 405 5.12 -32.53 6.36
N PRO A 406 5.75 -31.95 5.33
CA PRO A 406 5.11 -30.95 4.47
C PRO A 406 3.96 -31.53 3.62
N ALA A 407 3.81 -32.85 3.52
CA ALA A 407 2.74 -33.51 2.78
C ALA A 407 1.45 -33.73 3.61
N ILE A 408 1.48 -33.51 4.93
CA ILE A 408 0.31 -33.74 5.77
C ILE A 408 -0.78 -32.67 5.53
N THR A 409 -2.01 -33.12 5.31
CA THR A 409 -3.14 -32.21 5.12
C THR A 409 -3.68 -31.69 6.46
N LYS A 410 -4.38 -30.53 6.43
CA LYS A 410 -5.10 -29.99 7.60
C LYS A 410 -6.11 -30.99 8.18
N ALA A 411 -6.74 -31.81 7.34
CA ALA A 411 -7.72 -32.80 7.76
C ALA A 411 -7.07 -33.96 8.55
N GLU A 412 -5.97 -34.51 8.02
CA GLU A 412 -5.19 -35.56 8.68
C GLU A 412 -4.58 -35.08 10.00
N LEU A 413 -4.06 -33.86 10.02
CA LEU A 413 -3.52 -33.25 11.24
C LEU A 413 -4.62 -33.03 12.29
N ASN A 414 -5.81 -32.62 11.86
CA ASN A 414 -6.96 -32.47 12.75
C ASN A 414 -7.42 -33.83 13.29
N GLU A 415 -7.42 -34.90 12.51
CA GLU A 415 -7.78 -36.24 13.00
C GLU A 415 -6.89 -36.70 14.17
N LYS A 416 -5.60 -36.36 14.10
CA LYS A 416 -4.61 -36.66 15.15
C LYS A 416 -4.63 -35.70 16.33
N THR A 417 -5.36 -34.58 16.25
CA THR A 417 -5.42 -33.55 17.30
C THR A 417 -6.60 -33.82 18.26
N PRO A 418 -6.42 -33.74 19.60
CA PRO A 418 -7.51 -33.93 20.55
C PRO A 418 -8.72 -33.02 20.27
N PRO A 419 -9.97 -33.52 20.39
CA PRO A 419 -11.18 -32.73 20.15
C PRO A 419 -11.22 -31.42 20.93
N SER A 420 -10.82 -31.44 22.20
CA SER A 420 -10.81 -30.25 23.06
C SER A 420 -9.89 -29.13 22.55
N VAL A 421 -8.84 -29.45 21.80
CA VAL A 421 -7.96 -28.46 21.15
C VAL A 421 -8.58 -27.97 19.86
N ARG A 422 -9.13 -28.89 19.04
CA ARG A 422 -9.79 -28.58 17.77
C ARG A 422 -10.96 -27.61 17.91
N TRP A 423 -11.75 -27.75 18.97
CA TRP A 423 -12.95 -26.93 19.16
C TRP A 423 -12.67 -25.42 19.18
N LYS A 424 -11.48 -24.99 19.59
CA LYS A 424 -11.09 -23.56 19.56
C LYS A 424 -10.91 -23.07 18.13
N GLY A 425 -10.28 -23.87 17.28
CA GLY A 425 -10.14 -23.56 15.85
C GLY A 425 -11.47 -23.62 15.12
N ASP A 426 -12.33 -24.59 15.44
CA ASP A 426 -13.69 -24.68 14.88
C ASP A 426 -14.53 -23.46 15.31
N ASN A 427 -14.35 -22.98 16.54
CA ASN A 427 -15.04 -21.77 17.01
C ASN A 427 -14.49 -20.49 16.38
N TYR A 428 -13.17 -20.37 16.22
CA TYR A 428 -12.54 -19.25 15.52
C TYR A 428 -13.10 -19.09 14.11
N ASN A 429 -13.18 -20.18 13.34
CA ASN A 429 -13.79 -20.14 12.00
C ASN A 429 -15.27 -19.71 12.07
N ASN A 430 -16.03 -20.21 13.05
CA ASN A 430 -17.42 -19.80 13.22
C ASN A 430 -17.60 -18.31 13.61
N LEU A 431 -16.60 -17.70 14.27
CA LEU A 431 -16.58 -16.27 14.53
C LEU A 431 -16.28 -15.44 13.27
N LEU A 432 -15.67 -16.04 12.25
CA LEU A 432 -15.43 -15.41 10.94
C LEU A 432 -16.58 -15.62 9.93
N GLU A 433 -17.54 -16.49 10.25
CA GLU A 433 -18.72 -16.73 9.42
C GLU A 433 -19.84 -15.70 9.74
N GLN A 434 -20.85 -16.07 10.53
CA GLN A 434 -22.03 -15.22 10.78
C GLN A 434 -21.71 -13.80 11.31
N PRO A 435 -20.72 -13.57 12.18
CA PRO A 435 -20.37 -12.22 12.62
C PRO A 435 -19.95 -11.24 11.53
N THR A 436 -19.50 -11.70 10.35
CA THR A 436 -19.24 -10.79 9.22
C THR A 436 -20.51 -10.06 8.78
N GLN A 437 -21.66 -10.72 8.82
CA GLN A 437 -22.96 -10.09 8.57
C GLN A 437 -23.31 -9.06 9.65
N PHE A 438 -23.00 -9.36 10.92
CA PHE A 438 -23.19 -8.42 12.01
C PHE A 438 -22.37 -7.14 11.85
N TYR A 439 -21.08 -7.25 11.48
CA TYR A 439 -20.25 -6.08 11.22
C TYR A 439 -20.85 -5.21 10.11
N ALA A 440 -21.27 -5.81 8.99
CA ALA A 440 -21.89 -5.09 7.89
C ALA A 440 -23.19 -4.39 8.33
N VAL A 441 -24.08 -5.08 9.03
CA VAL A 441 -25.38 -4.54 9.49
C VAL A 441 -25.19 -3.44 10.54
N ALA A 442 -24.28 -3.62 11.50
CA ALA A 442 -24.02 -2.63 12.54
C ALA A 442 -23.40 -1.34 11.98
N LEU A 443 -22.46 -1.45 11.03
CA LEU A 443 -21.87 -0.30 10.34
C LEU A 443 -22.89 0.40 9.44
N ALA A 444 -23.72 -0.36 8.71
CA ALA A 444 -24.81 0.21 7.91
C ALA A 444 -25.81 0.99 8.77
N LEU A 445 -26.19 0.47 9.95
CA LEU A 445 -27.02 1.17 10.91
C LEU A 445 -26.34 2.45 11.45
N ALA A 446 -25.06 2.38 11.81
CA ALA A 446 -24.33 3.56 12.28
C ALA A 446 -24.29 4.68 11.24
N ILE A 447 -24.11 4.33 9.96
CA ILE A 447 -24.12 5.27 8.82
C ILE A 447 -25.53 5.80 8.57
N ALA A 448 -26.54 4.93 8.50
CA ALA A 448 -27.93 5.31 8.23
C ALA A 448 -28.53 6.21 9.33
N ARG A 449 -28.01 6.11 10.56
CA ARG A 449 -28.38 6.97 11.68
C ARG A 449 -27.54 8.25 11.77
N HIS A 450 -26.70 8.55 10.78
CA HIS A 450 -25.78 9.70 10.79
C HIS A 450 -24.90 9.77 12.06
N GLY A 451 -24.56 8.61 12.62
CA GLY A 451 -23.79 8.48 13.84
C GLY A 451 -24.58 8.73 15.14
N GLU A 452 -25.89 9.02 15.08
CA GLU A 452 -26.73 9.17 16.26
C GLU A 452 -26.96 7.86 17.00
N ASP A 453 -27.05 7.94 18.32
CA ASP A 453 -27.25 6.78 19.18
C ASP A 453 -28.72 6.34 19.20
N ASN A 454 -28.94 5.06 18.90
CA ASN A 454 -30.23 4.40 19.11
C ASN A 454 -30.10 3.32 20.18
N SER A 455 -30.79 3.49 21.31
CA SER A 455 -30.70 2.59 22.46
C SER A 455 -31.16 1.15 22.15
N VAL A 456 -32.09 0.97 21.23
CA VAL A 456 -32.57 -0.36 20.81
C VAL A 456 -31.51 -1.03 19.95
N ASP A 457 -30.94 -0.32 18.98
CA ASP A 457 -29.89 -0.86 18.09
C ASP A 457 -28.66 -1.25 18.92
N GLN A 458 -28.23 -0.40 19.84
CA GLN A 458 -27.12 -0.68 20.76
C GLN A 458 -27.43 -1.87 21.68
N GLY A 459 -28.64 -1.94 22.25
CA GLY A 459 -29.05 -3.05 23.12
C GLY A 459 -29.05 -4.39 22.38
N LEU A 460 -29.58 -4.42 21.16
CA LEU A 460 -29.54 -5.61 20.30
C LEU A 460 -28.11 -6.00 19.90
N ALA A 461 -27.27 -5.02 19.57
CA ALA A 461 -25.88 -5.27 19.21
C ALA A 461 -25.08 -5.87 20.39
N TRP A 462 -25.21 -5.32 21.60
CA TRP A 462 -24.59 -5.90 22.79
C TRP A 462 -25.14 -7.28 23.14
N ALA A 463 -26.45 -7.50 22.98
CA ALA A 463 -27.05 -8.82 23.16
C ALA A 463 -26.48 -9.84 22.16
N TYR A 464 -26.28 -9.43 20.89
CA TYR A 464 -25.61 -10.26 19.89
C TYR A 464 -24.20 -10.63 20.35
N VAL A 465 -23.37 -9.65 20.73
CA VAL A 465 -22.00 -9.90 21.24
C VAL A 465 -22.02 -10.88 22.42
N GLY A 466 -22.89 -10.66 23.41
CA GLY A 466 -23.02 -11.55 24.56
C GLY A 466 -23.37 -12.99 24.18
N THR A 467 -24.31 -13.19 23.26
CA THR A 467 -24.64 -14.54 22.76
C THR A 467 -23.50 -15.19 21.99
N ARG A 468 -22.71 -14.42 21.23
CA ARG A 468 -21.51 -14.93 20.53
C ARG A 468 -20.42 -15.36 21.51
N ILE A 469 -20.16 -14.57 22.54
CA ILE A 469 -19.21 -14.93 23.61
C ILE A 469 -19.66 -16.21 24.31
N MET A 470 -20.94 -16.31 24.67
CA MET A 470 -21.50 -17.51 25.30
C MET A 470 -21.40 -18.75 24.40
N HIS A 471 -21.72 -18.61 23.10
CA HIS A 471 -21.55 -19.67 22.11
C HIS A 471 -20.09 -20.15 22.04
N SER A 472 -19.14 -19.21 21.98
CA SER A 472 -17.70 -19.50 22.00
C SER A 472 -17.26 -20.24 23.24
N LEU A 473 -17.68 -19.80 24.42
CA LEU A 473 -17.35 -20.47 25.67
C LEU A 473 -17.89 -21.89 25.69
N ILE A 474 -19.14 -22.12 25.28
CA ILE A 474 -19.73 -23.46 25.20
C ILE A 474 -18.92 -24.34 24.24
N GLN A 475 -18.68 -23.87 23.01
CA GLN A 475 -17.97 -24.65 21.99
C GLN A 475 -16.52 -24.95 22.40
N CYS A 476 -15.79 -23.97 22.91
CA CYS A 476 -14.39 -24.13 23.29
C CYS A 476 -14.19 -24.99 24.55
N THR A 477 -15.17 -25.08 25.47
CA THR A 477 -14.98 -25.78 26.75
C THR A 477 -15.66 -27.15 26.80
N SER A 478 -16.97 -27.20 26.65
CA SER A 478 -17.80 -28.39 26.88
C SER A 478 -18.37 -28.98 25.60
N ASN A 479 -18.43 -28.17 24.54
CA ASN A 479 -18.94 -28.47 23.21
C ASN A 479 -20.29 -29.24 23.19
N ILE A 480 -21.20 -28.85 24.09
CA ILE A 480 -22.54 -29.43 24.15
C ILE A 480 -23.33 -28.93 22.93
N VAL A 481 -23.47 -29.81 21.93
CA VAL A 481 -24.01 -29.45 20.60
C VAL A 481 -25.43 -28.83 20.65
N PRO A 482 -26.41 -29.40 21.37
CA PRO A 482 -27.74 -28.79 21.44
C PRO A 482 -27.72 -27.40 22.08
N LEU A 483 -26.91 -27.21 23.12
CA LEU A 483 -26.81 -25.94 23.83
C LEU A 483 -26.18 -24.86 22.95
N ARG A 484 -25.05 -25.14 22.28
CA ARG A 484 -24.45 -24.17 21.36
C ARG A 484 -25.37 -23.87 20.18
N PHE A 485 -26.08 -24.86 19.65
CA PHE A 485 -27.07 -24.63 18.59
C PHE A 485 -28.19 -23.68 19.04
N CYS A 486 -28.76 -23.87 20.24
CA CYS A 486 -29.77 -22.96 20.77
C CYS A 486 -29.25 -21.52 20.92
N VAL A 487 -28.04 -21.35 21.46
CA VAL A 487 -27.43 -20.02 21.60
C VAL A 487 -27.14 -19.38 20.23
N PHE A 488 -26.68 -20.17 19.27
CA PHE A 488 -26.48 -19.73 17.88
C PHE A 488 -27.79 -19.28 17.22
N ALA A 489 -28.89 -20.03 17.42
CA ALA A 489 -30.20 -19.68 16.88
C ALA A 489 -30.74 -18.38 17.49
N VAL A 490 -30.56 -18.17 18.80
CA VAL A 490 -30.90 -16.90 19.46
C VAL A 490 -30.08 -15.74 18.89
N SER A 491 -28.77 -15.94 18.72
CA SER A 491 -27.86 -14.96 18.11
C SER A 491 -28.31 -14.59 16.68
N SER A 492 -28.72 -15.59 15.90
CA SER A 492 -29.24 -15.41 14.53
C SER A 492 -30.54 -14.59 14.52
N GLY A 493 -31.44 -14.82 15.47
CA GLY A 493 -32.67 -14.03 15.61
C GLY A 493 -32.41 -12.57 15.96
N ILE A 494 -31.42 -12.29 16.83
CA ILE A 494 -31.00 -10.93 17.17
C ILE A 494 -30.42 -10.23 15.93
N LEU A 495 -29.56 -10.92 15.17
CA LEU A 495 -29.00 -10.37 13.94
C LEU A 495 -30.06 -10.12 12.87
N ALA A 496 -31.05 -10.99 12.73
CA ALA A 496 -32.20 -10.77 11.85
C ALA A 496 -32.98 -9.51 12.26
N ALA A 497 -33.20 -9.30 13.57
CA ALA A 497 -33.85 -8.08 14.08
C ALA A 497 -33.03 -6.82 13.76
N LEU A 498 -31.70 -6.84 13.95
CA LEU A 498 -30.81 -5.74 13.54
C LEU A 498 -30.89 -5.49 12.03
N THR A 499 -30.95 -6.55 11.22
CA THR A 499 -31.05 -6.45 9.75
C THR A 499 -32.35 -5.80 9.31
N VAL A 500 -33.48 -6.17 9.91
CA VAL A 500 -34.79 -5.53 9.66
C VAL A 500 -34.74 -4.04 10.02
N ARG A 501 -34.08 -3.71 11.13
CA ARG A 501 -33.93 -2.31 11.57
C ARG A 501 -33.01 -1.51 10.66
N ALA A 502 -31.95 -2.13 10.13
CA ALA A 502 -31.09 -1.53 9.12
C ALA A 502 -31.88 -1.27 7.83
N ALA A 503 -32.65 -2.24 7.36
CA ALA A 503 -33.49 -2.09 6.19
C ALA A 503 -34.49 -0.92 6.35
N ALA A 504 -35.15 -0.82 7.51
CA ALA A 504 -36.08 0.28 7.81
C ALA A 504 -35.42 1.66 8.00
N ALA A 505 -34.09 1.71 8.15
CA ALA A 505 -33.35 2.97 8.23
C ALA A 505 -32.80 3.40 6.85
N VAL A 506 -32.63 2.46 5.93
CA VAL A 506 -31.99 2.68 4.61
C VAL A 506 -33.02 2.86 3.49
N PHE A 507 -34.09 2.07 3.51
CA PHE A 507 -35.20 2.12 2.55
C PHE A 507 -36.41 2.79 3.20
#